data_AF-A0A7Z0DJ20-F1
#
_entry.id   AF-A0A7Z0DJ20-F1
#
_cell.length_a   1.000
_cell.length_b   1.000
_cell.length_c   1.000
_cell.angle_alpha   90.00
_cell.angle_beta   90.00
_cell.angle_gamma   90.00
#
_symmetry.space_group_name_H-M   'P 1'
#
loop_
_entity.id
_entity.type
_entity.pdbx_description
1 polymer ?
#
loop_
_entity_poly.entity_id
_entity_poly.type
_entity_poly.pdbx_seq_one_letter_code
_entity_poly.pdbx_strand_id
1 'polypeptide(L)'
;MNGFLPRPGETVRAHGGTRSGKRGVVVATTAGRAKVRFDGRSGTRWVRSGNLSSTGGSLPWVLPVKAALILFLVVPGVRFVIVHLWTHGGLDGFATALGTQMGQAALAWGHLITTDPVGALLHLGFLGVVSRLMHW
;
A
#
# COMPACT_ATOMS: atom_id res chain seq x y z
N MET A 1 18.19 24.18 -13.18
CA MET A 1 18.48 22.72 -13.12
C MET A 1 18.20 22.26 -11.70
N ASN A 2 17.05 21.63 -11.45
CA ASN A 2 16.68 21.15 -10.11
C ASN A 2 17.54 19.93 -9.75
N GLY A 3 18.60 20.17 -8.97
CA GLY A 3 19.49 19.12 -8.51
C GLY A 3 18.75 18.18 -7.57
N PHE A 4 18.47 16.96 -8.03
CA PHE A 4 18.01 15.89 -7.15
C PHE A 4 19.10 15.64 -6.09
N LEU A 5 18.76 15.92 -4.83
CA LEU A 5 19.57 15.58 -3.67
C LEU A 5 18.79 14.50 -2.91
N PRO A 6 19.21 13.23 -3.01
CA PRO A 6 18.55 12.18 -2.27
C PRO A 6 18.71 12.44 -0.77
N ARG A 7 17.75 12.03 0.05
CA ARG A 7 17.81 12.22 1.50
C ARG A 7 18.47 11.03 2.19
N PRO A 8 19.16 11.21 3.32
CA PRO A 8 19.58 10.09 4.16
C PRO A 8 18.39 9.19 4.50
N GLY A 9 18.56 7.87 4.36
CA GLY A 9 17.50 6.87 4.50
C GLY A 9 16.79 6.50 3.20
N GLU A 10 16.94 7.25 2.11
CA GLU A 10 16.31 6.90 0.83
C GLU A 10 17.01 5.73 0.16
N THR A 11 16.19 4.84 -0.41
CA THR A 11 16.63 3.81 -1.35
C THR A 11 16.89 4.43 -2.71
N VAL A 12 18.13 4.31 -3.17
CA VAL A 12 18.58 4.85 -4.45
C VAL A 12 19.11 3.73 -5.33
N ARG A 13 19.00 3.92 -6.64
CA ARG A 13 19.64 3.07 -7.64
C ARG A 13 20.65 3.89 -8.40
N ALA A 14 21.86 3.38 -8.50
CA ALA A 14 22.85 4.00 -9.35
C ALA A 14 22.51 3.70 -10.82
N HIS A 15 22.51 4.71 -11.68
CA HIS A 15 22.28 4.56 -13.13
C HIS A 15 23.52 4.96 -13.95
N GLY A 16 24.60 5.40 -13.31
CA GLY A 16 25.85 5.79 -13.97
C GLY A 16 27.12 5.30 -13.23
N GLY A 17 28.17 5.00 -14.01
CA GLY A 17 29.48 4.57 -13.52
C GLY A 17 29.57 3.08 -13.14
N THR A 18 30.67 2.70 -12.47
CA THR A 18 31.03 1.30 -12.08
C THR A 18 30.01 0.54 -11.22
N ARG A 19 28.90 1.19 -10.84
CA ARG A 19 27.84 0.63 -9.99
C ARG A 19 26.44 0.79 -10.59
N SER A 20 26.35 1.13 -11.88
CA SER A 20 25.08 1.22 -12.57
C SER A 20 24.25 -0.07 -12.38
N GLY A 21 22.96 0.10 -12.13
CA GLY A 21 22.00 -0.96 -11.84
C GLY A 21 21.92 -1.39 -10.37
N LYS A 22 22.90 -1.07 -9.51
CA LYS A 22 22.89 -1.50 -8.10
C LYS A 22 22.04 -0.60 -7.21
N ARG A 23 21.32 -1.23 -6.28
CA ARG A 23 20.53 -0.57 -5.23
C ARG A 23 21.35 -0.37 -3.97
N GLY A 24 20.98 0.66 -3.22
CA GLY A 24 21.58 0.94 -1.92
C GLY A 24 20.80 2.00 -1.17
N VAL A 25 21.19 2.21 0.08
CA VAL A 25 20.58 3.20 0.98
C VAL A 25 21.53 4.37 1.17
N VAL A 26 21.00 5.58 1.09
CA VAL A 26 21.77 6.79 1.37
C VAL A 26 22.02 6.92 2.87
N VAL A 27 23.29 7.01 3.27
CA VAL A 27 23.71 7.13 4.67
C VAL A 27 23.97 8.59 5.03
N ALA A 28 24.47 9.38 4.09
CA ALA A 28 24.73 10.81 4.29
C ALA A 28 24.74 11.52 2.94
N THR A 29 24.48 12.81 2.95
CA THR A 29 24.48 13.65 1.74
C THR A 29 25.30 14.90 1.95
N THR A 30 26.02 15.31 0.92
CA THR A 30 26.73 16.58 0.84
C THR A 30 26.45 17.23 -0.52
N ALA A 31 26.79 18.50 -0.71
CA ALA A 31 26.47 19.24 -1.92
C ALA A 31 26.90 18.48 -3.20
N GLY A 32 25.93 17.96 -3.95
CA GLY A 32 26.11 17.25 -5.21
C GLY A 32 26.58 15.78 -5.11
N ARG A 33 26.74 15.22 -3.90
CA ARG A 33 27.14 13.80 -3.70
C ARG A 33 26.39 13.15 -2.54
N ALA A 34 26.07 11.87 -2.68
CA ALA A 34 25.47 11.07 -1.63
C ALA A 34 26.38 9.89 -1.27
N LYS A 35 26.54 9.62 0.01
CA LYS A 35 27.21 8.45 0.57
C LYS A 35 26.19 7.32 0.61
N VAL A 36 26.39 6.28 -0.20
CA VAL A 36 25.46 5.17 -0.38
C VAL A 36 26.07 3.88 0.16
N ARG A 37 25.30 3.12 0.93
CA ARG A 37 25.59 1.73 1.28
C ARG A 37 24.89 0.84 0.26
N PHE A 38 25.66 0.19 -0.61
CA PHE A 38 25.09 -0.70 -1.63
C PHE A 38 24.76 -2.07 -1.05
N ASP A 39 23.66 -2.66 -1.52
CA ASP A 39 23.23 -4.00 -1.10
C ASP A 39 24.28 -5.06 -1.49
N GLY A 40 24.55 -6.00 -0.57
CA GLY A 40 25.52 -7.09 -0.79
C GLY A 40 27.00 -6.70 -0.65
N ARG A 41 27.32 -5.54 -0.06
CA ARG A 41 28.71 -5.21 0.35
C ARG A 41 28.78 -4.57 1.73
N SER A 42 29.83 -4.94 2.47
CA SER A 42 30.27 -4.21 3.67
C SER A 42 31.00 -2.93 3.23
N GLY A 43 30.29 -1.81 3.19
CA GLY A 43 30.91 -0.51 2.98
C GLY A 43 29.99 0.55 2.39
N THR A 44 30.38 1.80 2.60
CA THR A 44 29.71 2.99 2.06
C THR A 44 30.59 3.69 1.03
N ARG A 45 30.02 4.24 -0.03
CA ARG A 45 30.77 4.98 -1.06
C ARG A 45 30.07 6.27 -1.44
N TRP A 46 30.86 7.31 -1.70
CA TRP A 46 30.35 8.56 -2.26
C TRP A 46 30.06 8.42 -3.77
N VAL A 47 28.86 8.82 -4.17
CA VAL A 47 28.38 8.81 -5.56
C VAL A 47 27.79 10.19 -5.88
N ARG A 48 27.98 10.68 -7.11
CA ARG A 48 27.34 11.94 -7.55
C ARG A 48 25.83 11.78 -7.51
N SER A 49 25.11 12.76 -6.97
CA SER A 49 23.66 12.68 -6.85
C SER A 49 22.97 12.57 -8.21
N GLY A 50 23.51 13.21 -9.25
CA GLY A 50 23.05 13.06 -10.63
C GLY A 50 23.27 11.68 -11.27
N ASN A 51 23.96 10.75 -10.60
CA ASN A 51 24.10 9.35 -11.02
C ASN A 51 23.21 8.41 -10.20
N LEU A 52 22.38 8.95 -9.32
CA LEU A 52 21.47 8.24 -8.44
C LEU A 52 20.04 8.62 -8.84
N SER A 53 19.21 7.61 -9.09
CA SER A 53 17.77 7.80 -9.16
C SER A 53 17.16 7.37 -7.83
N SER A 54 16.22 8.18 -7.32
CA SER A 54 15.36 7.73 -6.23
C SER A 54 14.63 6.49 -6.71
N THR A 55 14.87 5.38 -6.03
CA THR A 55 14.00 4.23 -6.16
C THR A 55 12.96 4.45 -5.09
N GLY A 56 12.01 5.35 -5.38
CA GLY A 56 10.82 5.54 -4.55
C GLY A 56 10.31 4.17 -4.18
N GLY A 57 10.18 3.92 -2.88
CA GLY A 57 10.02 2.59 -2.31
C GLY A 57 8.68 1.97 -2.68
N SER A 58 8.52 1.51 -3.92
CA SER A 58 7.52 0.51 -4.24
C SER A 58 8.06 -0.83 -3.76
N LEU A 59 7.67 -1.21 -2.54
CA LEU A 59 7.79 -2.59 -2.11
C LEU A 59 7.02 -3.44 -3.14
N PRO A 60 7.66 -4.40 -3.83
CA PRO A 60 7.02 -5.18 -4.89
C PRO A 60 5.81 -5.99 -4.39
N TRP A 61 5.69 -6.18 -3.07
CA TRP A 61 4.57 -6.82 -2.39
C TRP A 61 3.33 -5.92 -2.21
N VAL A 62 3.46 -4.60 -2.34
CA VAL A 62 2.33 -3.67 -2.19
C VAL A 62 1.32 -3.85 -3.32
N LEU A 63 1.79 -4.17 -4.53
CA LEU A 63 0.92 -4.40 -5.68
C LEU A 63 -0.03 -5.62 -5.50
N PRO A 64 0.47 -6.83 -5.18
CA PRO A 64 -0.40 -7.98 -4.97
C PRO A 64 -1.31 -7.83 -3.73
N VAL A 65 -0.84 -7.19 -2.66
CA VAL A 65 -1.69 -6.92 -1.48
C VAL A 65 -2.82 -5.94 -1.81
N LYS A 66 -2.51 -4.86 -2.56
CA LYS A 66 -3.52 -3.90 -3.04
C LYS A 66 -4.53 -4.58 -3.96
N ALA A 67 -4.07 -5.43 -4.89
CA ALA A 67 -4.96 -6.19 -5.77
C ALA A 67 -5.84 -7.18 -5.00
N ALA A 68 -5.28 -7.95 -4.05
CA ALA A 68 -6.02 -8.90 -3.23
C ALA A 68 -7.08 -8.18 -2.38
N LEU A 69 -6.74 -7.01 -1.83
CA LEU A 69 -7.66 -6.20 -1.06
C LEU A 69 -8.80 -5.65 -1.92
N ILE A 70 -8.51 -5.13 -3.11
CA ILE A 70 -9.55 -4.70 -4.06
C ILE A 70 -10.46 -5.87 -4.40
N LEU A 71 -9.89 -7.05 -4.68
CA LEU A 71 -10.65 -8.25 -4.95
C LEU A 71 -11.56 -8.63 -3.77
N PHE A 72 -11.02 -8.57 -2.55
CA PHE A 72 -11.75 -8.87 -1.32
C PHE A 72 -12.93 -7.91 -1.08
N LEU A 73 -12.81 -6.62 -1.44
CA LEU A 73 -13.92 -5.67 -1.35
C LEU A 73 -14.94 -5.84 -2.49
N VAL A 74 -14.48 -6.07 -3.72
CA VAL A 74 -15.34 -6.06 -4.91
C VAL A 74 -16.10 -7.36 -5.09
N VAL A 75 -15.46 -8.51 -4.85
CA VAL A 75 -16.06 -9.84 -5.07
C VAL A 75 -17.36 -10.06 -4.28
N PRO A 76 -17.46 -9.71 -2.98
CA PRO A 76 -18.71 -9.85 -2.24
C PRO A 76 -19.84 -9.00 -2.84
N GLY A 77 -19.55 -7.77 -3.27
CA GLY A 77 -20.52 -6.88 -3.90
C GLY A 77 -21.01 -7.43 -5.24
N VAL A 78 -20.10 -7.85 -6.11
CA VAL A 78 -20.45 -8.48 -7.40
C VAL A 78 -21.25 -9.76 -7.20
N ARG A 79 -20.85 -10.60 -6.24
CA ARG A 79 -21.58 -11.83 -5.90
C ARG A 79 -23.00 -11.51 -5.43
N PHE A 80 -23.17 -10.51 -4.56
CA PHE A 80 -24.49 -10.08 -4.11
C PHE A 80 -25.37 -9.64 -5.28
N VAL A 81 -24.84 -8.79 -6.17
CA VAL A 81 -25.56 -8.31 -7.36
C VAL A 81 -26.00 -9.47 -8.26
N ILE A 82 -25.09 -10.41 -8.55
CA ILE A 82 -25.39 -11.60 -9.38
C ILE A 82 -26.49 -12.44 -8.73
N VAL A 83 -26.37 -12.74 -7.44
CA VAL A 83 -27.37 -13.55 -6.73
C VAL A 83 -28.72 -12.85 -6.69
N HIS A 84 -28.76 -11.54 -6.45
CA HIS A 84 -30.00 -10.77 -6.41
C HIS A 84 -30.70 -10.74 -7.77
N LEU A 85 -29.96 -10.44 -8.84
CA LEU A 85 -30.47 -10.47 -10.22
C LEU A 85 -30.97 -11.86 -10.62
N TRP A 86 -30.24 -12.91 -10.23
CA TRP A 86 -30.65 -14.28 -10.52
C TRP A 86 -31.92 -14.70 -9.77
N THR A 87 -32.09 -14.28 -8.52
CA THR A 87 -33.26 -14.62 -7.70
C THR A 87 -34.50 -13.80 -8.03
N HIS A 88 -34.34 -12.52 -8.40
CA HIS A 88 -35.47 -11.60 -8.56
C HIS A 88 -35.75 -11.23 -10.02
N GLY A 89 -34.90 -11.64 -10.96
CA GLY A 89 -35.07 -11.37 -12.39
C GLY A 89 -34.99 -9.88 -12.78
N GLY A 90 -34.63 -9.00 -11.84
CA GLY A 90 -34.63 -7.55 -12.00
C GLY A 90 -33.96 -6.83 -10.81
N LEU A 91 -34.05 -5.50 -10.80
CA LEU A 91 -33.50 -4.64 -9.74
C LEU A 91 -34.56 -4.19 -8.72
N ASP A 92 -35.78 -4.71 -8.82
CA ASP A 92 -36.87 -4.38 -7.91
C ASP A 92 -36.53 -4.85 -6.48
N GLY A 93 -36.58 -3.92 -5.52
CA GLY A 93 -36.20 -4.21 -4.14
C GLY A 93 -34.70 -4.28 -3.87
N PHE A 94 -33.84 -4.02 -4.87
CA PHE A 94 -32.38 -4.05 -4.71
C PHE A 94 -31.89 -3.09 -3.62
N ALA A 95 -32.36 -1.84 -3.63
CA ALA A 95 -31.99 -0.85 -2.61
C ALA A 95 -32.39 -1.30 -1.20
N THR A 96 -33.56 -1.92 -1.07
CA THR A 96 -34.05 -2.46 0.20
C THR A 96 -33.18 -3.62 0.66
N ALA A 97 -32.89 -4.59 -0.20
CA ALA A 97 -32.04 -5.73 0.12
C ALA A 97 -30.61 -5.32 0.52
N LEU A 98 -30.05 -4.34 -0.20
CA LEU A 98 -28.74 -3.77 0.09
C LEU A 98 -28.76 -3.02 1.44
N GLY A 99 -29.81 -2.24 1.69
CA GLY A 99 -30.05 -1.57 2.97
C GLY A 99 -30.15 -2.54 4.14
N THR A 100 -30.87 -3.64 3.99
CA THR A 100 -30.99 -4.66 5.05
C THR A 100 -29.65 -5.34 5.34
N GLN A 101 -28.88 -5.66 4.31
CA GLN A 101 -27.52 -6.22 4.48
C GLN A 101 -26.60 -5.24 5.20
N MET A 102 -26.59 -3.96 4.81
CA MET A 102 -25.79 -2.94 5.48
C MET A 102 -26.23 -2.73 6.92
N GLY A 103 -27.54 -2.75 7.20
CA GLY A 103 -28.09 -2.64 8.56
C GLY A 103 -27.67 -3.81 9.46
N GLN A 104 -27.73 -5.04 8.95
CA GLN A 104 -27.25 -6.23 9.66
C GLN A 104 -25.74 -6.16 9.93
N ALA A 105 -24.95 -5.69 8.96
CA ALA A 105 -23.51 -5.50 9.13
C ALA A 105 -23.20 -4.42 10.19
N ALA A 106 -23.95 -3.31 10.21
CA ALA A 106 -23.78 -2.26 11.21
C ALA A 106 -24.10 -2.76 12.63
N LEU A 107 -25.18 -3.55 12.79
CA LEU A 107 -25.53 -4.17 14.06
C LEU A 107 -24.46 -5.18 14.51
N ALA A 108 -23.93 -5.99 13.61
CA ALA A 108 -22.84 -6.92 13.90
C ALA A 108 -21.58 -6.20 14.38
N TRP A 109 -21.26 -5.04 13.80
CA TRP A 109 -20.18 -4.17 14.28
C TRP A 109 -20.45 -3.61 15.67
N GLY A 110 -21.68 -3.14 15.93
CA GLY A 110 -22.07 -2.66 17.26
C GLY A 110 -21.97 -3.75 18.33
N HIS A 111 -22.38 -4.98 17.98
CA HIS A 111 -22.20 -6.14 18.85
C HIS A 111 -20.71 -6.45 19.08
N LEU A 112 -19.88 -6.41 18.03
CA LEU A 112 -18.45 -6.69 18.15
C LEU A 112 -17.73 -5.67 19.04
N ILE A 113 -18.08 -4.38 18.94
CA ILE A 113 -17.53 -3.31 19.80
C ILE A 113 -17.87 -3.54 21.28
N THR A 114 -19.08 -4.02 21.56
CA THR A 114 -19.56 -4.20 22.94
C THR A 114 -19.05 -5.49 23.58
N THR A 115 -18.89 -6.57 22.80
CA THR A 115 -18.46 -7.88 23.32
C THR A 115 -16.96 -8.14 23.22
N ASP A 116 -16.28 -7.54 22.25
CA ASP A 116 -14.82 -7.67 22.08
C ASP A 116 -14.20 -6.35 21.57
N PRO A 117 -13.99 -5.38 22.48
CA PRO A 117 -13.46 -4.07 22.10
C PRO A 117 -12.01 -4.13 21.59
N VAL A 118 -11.23 -5.12 22.04
CA VAL A 118 -9.84 -5.32 21.57
C VAL A 118 -9.86 -5.83 20.14
N GLY A 119 -10.71 -6.81 19.83
CA GLY A 119 -10.96 -7.27 18.47
C GLY A 119 -11.41 -6.13 17.56
N ALA A 120 -12.34 -5.29 18.00
CA ALA A 120 -12.81 -4.12 17.24
C ALA A 120 -11.66 -3.15 16.89
N LEU A 121 -10.80 -2.85 17.86
CA LEU A 121 -9.63 -1.97 17.67
C LEU A 121 -8.62 -2.57 16.68
N LEU A 122 -8.40 -3.89 16.71
CA LEU A 122 -7.54 -4.57 15.74
C LEU A 122 -8.09 -4.46 14.31
N HIS A 123 -9.41 -4.60 14.14
CA HIS A 123 -10.03 -4.42 12.82
C HIS A 123 -9.90 -2.97 12.33
N LEU A 124 -10.10 -1.98 13.21
CA LEU A 124 -9.91 -0.56 12.88
C LEU A 124 -8.43 -0.25 12.55
N GLY A 125 -7.49 -0.81 13.31
CA GLY A 125 -6.06 -0.68 13.04
C GLY A 125 -5.66 -1.30 11.69
N PHE A 126 -6.20 -2.48 11.38
CA PHE A 126 -6.04 -3.12 10.08
C PHE A 126 -6.59 -2.25 8.94
N LEU A 127 -7.78 -1.68 9.10
CA LEU A 127 -8.37 -0.72 8.16
C LEU A 127 -7.49 0.52 7.96
N GLY A 128 -6.87 1.04 9.02
CA GLY A 128 -5.93 2.15 8.95
C GLY A 128 -4.66 1.81 8.16
N VAL A 129 -4.09 0.62 8.38
CA VAL A 129 -2.93 0.12 7.63
C VAL A 129 -3.28 -0.05 6.15
N VAL A 130 -4.45 -0.62 5.87
CA VAL A 130 -4.99 -0.78 4.52
C VAL A 130 -5.19 0.57 3.83
N SER A 131 -5.80 1.54 4.50
CA SER A 131 -6.04 2.89 3.96
C SER A 131 -4.71 3.55 3.58
N ARG A 132 -3.71 3.43 4.45
CA ARG A 132 -2.35 3.93 4.17
C ARG A 132 -1.70 3.20 2.98
N LEU A 133 -1.93 1.90 2.83
CA LEU A 133 -1.42 1.13 1.69
C LEU A 133 -2.06 1.55 0.36
N MET A 134 -3.32 1.97 0.39
CA MET A 134 -4.07 2.43 -0.79
C MET A 134 -3.67 3.86 -1.23
N HIS A 135 -3.27 4.72 -0.29
CA HIS A 135 -2.99 6.15 -0.52
C HIS A 135 -1.62 6.44 -1.16
N TRP A 136 -0.75 5.44 -1.30
CA TRP A 136 0.54 5.52 -2.00
C TRP A 136 0.49 4.89 -3.39
#